data_AF-A0A6H5G587-F1
#
_entry.id   AF-A0A6H5G587-F1
#
_cell.length_a   1.000
_cell.length_b   1.000
_cell.length_c   1.000
_cell.angle_alpha   90.00
_cell.angle_beta   90.00
_cell.angle_gamma   90.00
#
_symmetry.space_group_name_H-M   'P 1'
#
loop_
_entity.id
_entity.type
_entity.pdbx_description
1 polymer ?
#
loop_
_entity_poly.entity_id
_entity_poly.type
_entity_poly.pdbx_seq_one_letter_code
_entity_poly.pdbx_strand_id
1 'polypeptide(L)'
;MPNLSYKKTKQKEKNKKKLKTSLKNVKTKTDLPKGQNLTDTNFKVKKIVVRDQVKPHVSDDILYQRKLNAAELTSRLGHHNSSIKREALDGLRELLGKYSADDLSISHVQLLHSVVRLALDETSSIRKSACKIVAALLASTAPSKLVPFLDTLDSYLLCALTHIERPVREDGLVLLDVCLAHVPDMCRKRAWRLIAVCLDLVSVKNVGARTLSLNLDSSQVVTKWRIGVLERIDSLLALLVEHGDDRANRADPCVEYDDGSQNRFPLYEICDRKNELSAVNLEFEENASDRSGEGKSAEFVENVFPLLMDMFLEVCPVDKSANDDATTDLSEENCKLLGLVVSIVQVAWDLGGKTSESSKKLTPALLRTLVDRRFPFGCSKNDDKSVDVNLSVARLTLSIAGAERWAPVVPFLKNIFRIDGRLSPSDVRTFSDCVSRICLARQFPESEYFLSKVVTTCLQGRSALSQVFFKLLADIALDPKQKRFHELADFRKWLSSLPGKLTSPPVSPQQVKTVSDISVRGFDSFSKSLDDNIELILDVIPNVGDGVKRKQMQRQMATLLHRVREWDDELVESLRTAVDNRYWGDQLTDYIADIVSMKSARYYGYSCIVTNG
;
A
#
# COMPACT_ATOMS: atom_id res chain seq x y z
N MET A 1 -102.26 3.78 46.26
CA MET A 1 -101.74 5.15 46.16
C MET A 1 -100.71 5.40 47.28
N PRO A 2 -99.39 5.26 47.03
CA PRO A 2 -98.37 5.69 47.99
C PRO A 2 -97.87 7.11 47.67
N ASN A 3 -97.92 7.96 48.70
CA ASN A 3 -97.40 9.32 48.72
C ASN A 3 -95.87 9.35 48.50
N LEU A 4 -95.42 10.02 47.43
CA LEU A 4 -94.03 10.43 47.29
C LEU A 4 -93.72 11.53 48.32
N SER A 5 -92.75 11.26 49.19
CA SER A 5 -92.28 12.18 50.25
C SER A 5 -91.95 13.59 49.73
N TYR A 6 -92.55 14.60 50.36
CA TYR A 6 -92.42 16.05 50.10
C TYR A 6 -90.97 16.57 49.98
N LYS A 7 -89.99 15.87 50.59
CA LYS A 7 -88.56 16.17 50.45
C LYS A 7 -88.01 15.92 49.04
N LYS A 8 -88.51 14.90 48.32
CA LYS A 8 -88.01 14.56 46.97
C LYS A 8 -88.53 15.53 45.90
N THR A 9 -89.74 16.06 46.04
CA THR A 9 -90.32 17.07 45.14
C THR A 9 -89.62 18.43 45.29
N LYS A 10 -89.34 18.87 46.52
CA LYS A 10 -88.65 20.15 46.79
C LYS A 10 -87.18 20.17 46.32
N GLN A 11 -86.50 19.02 46.35
CA GLN A 11 -85.13 18.87 45.81
C GLN A 11 -85.11 18.93 44.28
N LYS A 12 -86.10 18.33 43.60
CA LYS A 12 -86.24 18.41 42.13
C LYS A 12 -86.53 19.84 41.67
N GLU A 13 -87.35 20.61 42.40
CA GLU A 13 -87.58 22.03 42.08
C GLU A 13 -86.35 22.91 42.33
N LYS A 14 -85.59 22.68 43.41
CA LYS A 14 -84.32 23.39 43.65
C LYS A 14 -83.29 23.14 42.55
N ASN A 15 -83.20 21.92 42.03
CA ASN A 15 -82.29 21.59 40.91
C ASN A 15 -82.76 22.22 39.58
N LYS A 16 -84.07 22.28 39.33
CA LYS A 16 -84.63 22.98 38.16
C LYS A 16 -84.40 24.49 38.19
N LYS A 17 -84.46 25.11 39.38
CA LYS A 17 -84.17 26.56 39.55
C LYS A 17 -82.67 26.86 39.38
N LYS A 18 -81.77 26.02 39.91
CA LYS A 18 -80.31 26.20 39.74
C LYS A 18 -79.84 26.17 38.28
N LEU A 19 -80.50 25.41 37.41
CA LEU A 19 -80.18 25.37 35.97
C LEU A 19 -80.63 26.64 35.22
N LYS A 20 -81.67 27.33 35.70
CA LYS A 20 -82.14 28.59 35.09
C LYS A 20 -81.38 29.82 35.59
N THR A 21 -80.83 29.79 36.81
CA THR A 21 -80.10 30.94 37.37
C THR A 21 -78.67 31.05 36.83
N SER A 22 -78.03 29.95 36.41
CA SER A 22 -76.69 29.99 35.79
C SER A 22 -76.66 30.67 34.41
N LEU A 23 -77.82 30.84 33.78
CA LEU A 23 -77.99 31.49 32.47
C LEU A 23 -78.05 33.02 32.53
N LYS A 24 -78.23 33.61 33.71
CA LYS A 24 -78.41 35.08 33.84
C LYS A 24 -77.13 35.86 34.17
N ASN A 25 -76.04 35.17 34.54
CA ASN A 25 -74.82 35.81 35.07
C ASN A 25 -73.58 35.73 34.15
N VAL A 26 -73.71 35.30 32.90
CA VAL A 26 -72.60 35.33 31.94
C VAL A 26 -72.83 36.45 30.92
N LYS A 27 -72.52 37.68 31.33
CA LYS A 27 -72.37 38.84 30.43
C LYS A 27 -71.04 38.74 29.67
N THR A 28 -70.94 37.78 28.76
CA THR A 28 -69.93 37.73 27.68
C THR A 28 -70.48 36.76 26.64
N LYS A 29 -70.77 37.26 25.43
CA LYS A 29 -71.30 36.55 24.24
C LYS A 29 -71.12 35.01 24.30
N THR A 30 -72.06 34.32 24.92
CA THR A 30 -72.16 32.86 24.89
C THR A 30 -73.56 32.51 24.42
N ASP A 31 -73.61 31.80 23.30
CA ASP A 31 -74.86 31.41 22.63
C ASP A 31 -75.82 30.75 23.63
N LEU A 32 -77.11 31.15 23.57
CA LEU A 32 -78.13 30.55 24.43
C LEU A 32 -78.13 29.02 24.25
N PRO A 33 -78.25 28.24 25.35
CA PRO A 33 -78.24 26.79 25.25
C PRO A 33 -79.40 26.33 24.38
N LYS A 34 -79.06 25.49 23.40
CA LYS A 34 -79.97 24.97 22.39
C LYS A 34 -81.17 24.27 23.05
N GLY A 35 -82.35 24.42 22.43
CA GLY A 35 -83.62 23.91 22.96
C GLY A 35 -83.57 22.40 23.22
N GLN A 36 -84.31 21.93 24.24
CA GLN A 36 -84.20 20.56 24.77
C GLN A 36 -84.64 19.45 23.78
N ASN A 37 -85.32 19.82 22.69
CA ASN A 37 -85.75 18.91 21.62
C ASN A 37 -84.85 19.02 20.36
N LEU A 38 -83.68 19.67 20.46
CA LEU A 38 -82.78 19.81 19.33
C LEU A 38 -81.98 18.51 19.13
N THR A 39 -82.24 17.80 18.04
CA THR A 39 -81.40 16.71 17.58
C THR A 39 -80.08 17.27 17.06
N ASP A 40 -78.98 16.95 17.74
CA ASP A 40 -77.64 17.32 17.29
C ASP A 40 -77.19 16.35 16.17
N THR A 41 -77.16 16.84 14.93
CA THR A 41 -76.74 16.07 13.76
C THR A 41 -75.22 16.11 13.54
N ASN A 42 -74.46 16.65 14.48
CA ASN A 42 -73.02 16.84 14.35
C ASN A 42 -72.25 15.60 14.83
N PHE A 43 -72.17 14.58 13.98
CA PHE A 43 -71.34 13.40 14.23
C PHE A 43 -70.03 13.48 13.45
N LYS A 44 -68.93 13.06 14.07
CA LYS A 44 -67.60 13.01 13.45
C LYS A 44 -67.25 11.57 13.13
N VAL A 45 -67.17 11.24 11.86
CA VAL A 45 -66.66 9.95 11.39
C VAL A 45 -65.17 10.06 11.16
N LYS A 46 -64.37 9.19 11.79
CA LYS A 46 -62.94 9.03 11.51
C LYS A 46 -62.72 7.78 10.68
N LYS A 47 -61.98 7.91 9.58
CA LYS A 47 -61.61 6.78 8.73
C LYS A 47 -60.66 5.84 9.49
N ILE A 48 -60.92 4.53 9.44
CA ILE A 48 -59.99 3.51 9.91
C ILE A 48 -58.87 3.41 8.87
N VAL A 49 -57.63 3.68 9.27
CA VAL A 49 -56.44 3.48 8.43
C VAL A 49 -55.84 2.12 8.78
N VAL A 50 -56.08 1.13 7.92
CA VAL A 50 -55.40 -0.16 8.00
C VAL A 50 -54.00 0.02 7.42
N ARG A 51 -52.99 -0.54 8.10
CA ARG A 51 -51.61 -0.53 7.55
C ARG A 51 -51.56 -1.46 6.35
N ASP A 52 -50.98 -0.99 5.25
CA ASP A 52 -50.78 -1.82 4.05
C ASP A 52 -50.00 -3.09 4.44
N GLN A 53 -50.62 -4.24 4.20
CA GLN A 53 -49.98 -5.55 4.37
C GLN A 53 -49.39 -5.92 3.00
N VAL A 54 -48.06 -5.79 2.85
CA VAL A 54 -47.21 -6.14 1.69
C VAL A 54 -47.76 -5.74 0.32
N LYS A 55 -47.14 -4.76 -0.33
CA LYS A 55 -47.53 -4.35 -1.69
C LYS A 55 -47.30 -5.50 -2.67
N PRO A 56 -48.21 -5.76 -3.62
CA PRO A 56 -47.98 -6.75 -4.65
C PRO A 56 -46.78 -6.31 -5.52
N HIS A 57 -45.92 -7.27 -5.85
CA HIS A 57 -44.79 -7.05 -6.78
C HIS A 57 -45.30 -6.75 -8.18
N VAL A 58 -44.58 -5.89 -8.89
CA VAL A 58 -44.82 -5.61 -10.31
C VAL A 58 -44.13 -6.71 -11.14
N SER A 59 -44.63 -7.00 -12.35
CA SER A 59 -44.17 -8.10 -13.21
C SER A 59 -42.64 -8.13 -13.47
N ASP A 60 -41.97 -6.97 -13.41
CA ASP A 60 -40.54 -6.83 -13.73
C ASP A 60 -39.64 -6.68 -12.49
N ASP A 61 -40.18 -6.89 -11.28
CA ASP A 61 -39.38 -6.79 -10.06
C ASP A 61 -38.30 -7.89 -10.01
N ILE A 62 -37.07 -7.50 -9.70
CA ILE A 62 -35.98 -8.44 -9.44
C ILE A 62 -36.19 -9.07 -8.05
N LEU A 63 -36.55 -10.35 -8.05
CA LEU A 63 -36.88 -11.10 -6.84
C LEU A 63 -35.94 -12.30 -6.62
N TYR A 64 -35.62 -12.58 -5.36
CA TYR A 64 -34.96 -13.84 -5.00
C TYR A 64 -35.98 -15.00 -4.90
N GLN A 65 -35.51 -16.23 -4.66
CA GLN A 65 -36.33 -17.46 -4.69
C GLN A 65 -37.61 -17.41 -3.85
N ARG A 66 -37.63 -16.69 -2.72
CA ARG A 66 -38.83 -16.56 -1.87
C ARG A 66 -39.61 -15.26 -2.10
N LYS A 67 -39.50 -14.69 -3.30
CA LYS A 67 -40.29 -13.55 -3.78
C LYS A 67 -40.17 -12.30 -2.90
N LEU A 68 -38.94 -11.87 -2.62
CA LEU A 68 -38.65 -10.57 -2.02
C LEU A 68 -37.64 -9.82 -2.89
N ASN A 69 -37.76 -8.50 -2.95
CA ASN A 69 -36.80 -7.64 -3.63
C ASN A 69 -35.64 -7.23 -2.70
N ALA A 70 -34.64 -6.58 -3.27
CA ALA A 70 -33.45 -6.13 -2.51
C ALA A 70 -33.79 -5.16 -1.37
N ALA A 71 -34.80 -4.29 -1.53
CA ALA A 71 -35.21 -3.33 -0.50
C ALA A 71 -35.85 -4.03 0.71
N GLU A 72 -36.70 -5.04 0.47
CA GLU A 72 -37.34 -5.84 1.51
C GLU A 72 -36.34 -6.71 2.26
N LEU A 73 -35.40 -7.34 1.54
CA LEU A 73 -34.30 -8.09 2.16
C LEU A 73 -33.45 -7.17 3.04
N THR A 74 -33.13 -5.96 2.56
CA THR A 74 -32.39 -4.96 3.34
C THR A 74 -33.14 -4.55 4.61
N SER A 75 -34.46 -4.38 4.54
CA SER A 75 -35.28 -4.09 5.72
C SER A 75 -35.22 -5.21 6.77
N ARG A 76 -35.08 -6.48 6.35
CA ARG A 76 -35.00 -7.63 7.27
C ARG A 76 -33.66 -7.74 7.99
N LEU A 77 -32.59 -7.09 7.50
CA LEU A 77 -31.29 -7.05 8.16
C LEU A 77 -31.34 -6.37 9.55
N GLY A 78 -32.30 -5.49 9.79
CA GLY A 78 -32.50 -4.83 11.09
C GLY A 78 -33.28 -5.66 12.11
N HIS A 79 -33.76 -6.85 11.75
CA HIS A 79 -34.63 -7.66 12.62
C HIS A 79 -33.82 -8.38 13.70
N HIS A 80 -34.23 -8.38 14.98
CA HIS A 80 -33.48 -9.00 16.09
C HIS A 80 -33.13 -10.50 15.88
N ASN A 81 -34.02 -11.28 15.26
CA ASN A 81 -33.80 -12.70 14.99
C ASN A 81 -32.67 -12.95 13.96
N SER A 82 -31.61 -13.63 14.41
CA SER A 82 -30.43 -13.96 13.61
C SER A 82 -30.72 -14.86 12.39
N SER A 83 -31.72 -15.74 12.47
CA SER A 83 -32.14 -16.58 11.34
C SER A 83 -32.74 -15.75 10.21
N ILE A 84 -33.54 -14.74 10.54
CA ILE A 84 -34.16 -13.83 9.56
C ILE A 84 -33.09 -12.96 8.90
N LYS A 85 -32.13 -12.43 9.68
CA LYS A 85 -30.99 -11.68 9.14
C LYS A 85 -30.17 -12.54 8.18
N ARG A 86 -29.86 -13.78 8.56
CA ARG A 86 -29.09 -14.72 7.73
C ARG A 86 -29.79 -15.06 6.43
N GLU A 87 -31.09 -15.35 6.47
CA GLU A 87 -31.88 -15.59 5.25
C GLU A 87 -31.88 -14.37 4.33
N ALA A 88 -31.99 -13.17 4.91
CA ALA A 88 -31.93 -11.92 4.14
C ALA A 88 -30.55 -11.72 3.48
N LEU A 89 -29.45 -12.02 4.17
CA LEU A 89 -28.10 -11.99 3.61
C LEU A 89 -27.91 -13.02 2.49
N ASP A 90 -28.43 -14.24 2.68
CA ASP A 90 -28.37 -15.28 1.63
C ASP A 90 -29.15 -14.86 0.38
N GLY A 91 -30.32 -14.23 0.55
CA GLY A 91 -31.10 -13.66 -0.54
C GLY A 91 -30.37 -12.52 -1.26
N LEU A 92 -29.73 -11.61 -0.52
CA LEU A 92 -28.93 -10.52 -1.11
C LEU A 92 -27.73 -11.06 -1.89
N ARG A 93 -27.05 -12.08 -1.36
CA ARG A 93 -25.95 -12.75 -2.06
C ARG A 93 -26.42 -13.40 -3.36
N GLU A 94 -27.59 -14.02 -3.36
CA GLU A 94 -28.17 -14.60 -4.58
C GLU A 94 -28.46 -13.54 -5.64
N LEU A 95 -29.07 -12.40 -5.23
CA LEU A 95 -29.38 -11.31 -6.15
C LEU A 95 -28.12 -10.69 -6.74
N LEU A 96 -27.12 -10.38 -5.91
CA LEU A 96 -25.84 -9.82 -6.34
C LEU A 96 -25.01 -10.78 -7.20
N GLY A 97 -25.27 -12.09 -7.10
CA GLY A 97 -24.64 -13.09 -7.97
C GLY A 97 -25.27 -13.21 -9.36
N LYS A 98 -26.49 -12.69 -9.56
CA LYS A 98 -27.26 -12.81 -10.81
C LYS A 98 -27.41 -11.48 -11.55
N TYR A 99 -27.47 -10.37 -10.82
CA TYR A 99 -27.76 -9.04 -11.34
C TYR A 99 -26.68 -8.05 -10.92
N SER A 100 -26.49 -6.98 -11.69
CA SER A 100 -25.64 -5.88 -11.27
C SER A 100 -26.27 -5.18 -10.06
N ALA A 101 -25.45 -4.64 -9.17
CA ALA A 101 -25.95 -3.84 -8.06
C ALA A 101 -26.68 -2.57 -8.53
N ASP A 102 -26.40 -2.09 -9.77
CA ASP A 102 -27.11 -1.00 -10.45
C ASP A 102 -28.56 -1.35 -10.86
N ASP A 103 -28.86 -2.64 -11.03
CA ASP A 103 -30.20 -3.09 -11.44
C ASP A 103 -31.14 -3.28 -10.24
N LEU A 104 -30.59 -3.32 -9.01
CA LEU A 104 -31.36 -3.57 -7.81
C LEU A 104 -32.23 -2.36 -7.45
N SER A 105 -33.43 -2.62 -6.90
CA SER A 105 -34.40 -1.60 -6.49
C SER A 105 -33.98 -0.82 -5.23
N ILE A 106 -32.68 -0.70 -4.94
CA ILE A 106 -32.11 -0.03 -3.76
C ILE A 106 -30.81 0.69 -4.12
N SER A 107 -30.59 1.86 -3.53
CA SER A 107 -29.32 2.58 -3.67
C SER A 107 -28.14 1.79 -3.11
N HIS A 108 -27.01 1.77 -3.83
CA HIS A 108 -25.75 1.15 -3.42
C HIS A 108 -25.31 1.59 -2.02
N VAL A 109 -25.37 2.89 -1.75
CA VAL A 109 -24.95 3.47 -0.47
C VAL A 109 -25.84 2.95 0.67
N GLN A 110 -27.14 2.86 0.42
CA GLN A 110 -28.09 2.35 1.42
C GLN A 110 -27.90 0.85 1.68
N LEU A 111 -27.62 0.07 0.62
CA LEU A 111 -27.33 -1.35 0.74
C LEU A 111 -26.02 -1.59 1.50
N LEU A 112 -24.94 -0.91 1.09
CA LEU A 112 -23.63 -0.94 1.76
C LEU A 112 -23.74 -0.56 3.24
N HIS A 113 -24.41 0.54 3.55
CA HIS A 113 -24.65 0.99 4.91
C HIS A 113 -25.40 -0.05 5.76
N SER A 114 -26.42 -0.68 5.18
CA SER A 114 -27.25 -1.64 5.89
C SER A 114 -26.50 -2.95 6.17
N VAL A 115 -25.60 -3.35 5.27
CA VAL A 115 -24.79 -4.57 5.40
C VAL A 115 -23.57 -4.33 6.30
N VAL A 116 -22.84 -3.21 6.15
CA VAL A 116 -21.62 -2.94 6.94
C VAL A 116 -21.91 -2.87 8.43
N ARG A 117 -23.08 -2.35 8.83
CA ARG A 117 -23.50 -2.29 10.23
C ARG A 117 -23.53 -3.68 10.89
N LEU A 118 -23.78 -4.73 10.12
CA LEU A 118 -23.79 -6.11 10.61
C LEU A 118 -22.39 -6.67 10.88
N ALA A 119 -21.32 -5.95 10.55
CA ALA A 119 -19.98 -6.27 11.04
C ALA A 119 -19.88 -6.19 12.58
N LEU A 120 -20.80 -5.45 13.23
CA LEU A 120 -20.91 -5.34 14.68
C LEU A 120 -21.96 -6.29 15.29
N ASP A 121 -22.50 -7.23 14.52
CA ASP A 121 -23.54 -8.14 14.99
C ASP A 121 -23.02 -9.11 16.06
N GLU A 122 -23.85 -9.45 17.04
CA GLU A 122 -23.51 -10.43 18.09
C GLU A 122 -23.21 -11.83 17.51
N THR A 123 -23.83 -12.19 16.39
CA THR A 123 -23.73 -13.53 15.81
C THR A 123 -22.58 -13.61 14.78
N SER A 124 -21.60 -14.50 15.02
CA SER A 124 -20.43 -14.65 14.13
C SER A 124 -20.78 -15.02 12.68
N SER A 125 -21.77 -15.88 12.45
CA SER A 125 -22.16 -16.26 11.08
C SER A 125 -22.75 -15.09 10.29
N ILE A 126 -23.41 -14.14 10.97
CA ILE A 126 -23.94 -12.92 10.35
C ILE A 126 -22.81 -11.99 9.98
N ARG A 127 -21.89 -11.71 10.92
CA ARG A 127 -20.71 -10.87 10.65
C ARG A 127 -19.91 -11.36 9.44
N LYS A 128 -19.59 -12.66 9.41
CA LYS A 128 -18.84 -13.29 8.30
C LYS A 128 -19.57 -13.20 6.96
N SER A 129 -20.89 -13.39 6.95
CA SER A 129 -21.69 -13.26 5.73
C SER A 129 -21.77 -11.80 5.26
N ALA A 130 -21.92 -10.86 6.20
CA ALA A 130 -21.94 -9.43 5.90
C ALA A 130 -20.62 -8.95 5.31
N CYS A 131 -19.46 -9.29 5.90
CA CYS A 131 -18.15 -8.90 5.37
C CYS A 131 -17.93 -9.40 3.94
N LYS A 132 -18.39 -10.63 3.60
CA LYS A 132 -18.32 -11.15 2.23
C LYS A 132 -19.17 -10.34 1.25
N ILE A 133 -20.37 -9.94 1.66
CA ILE A 133 -21.25 -9.11 0.83
C ILE A 133 -20.68 -7.69 0.70
N VAL A 134 -20.12 -7.11 1.77
CA VAL A 134 -19.40 -5.82 1.69
C VAL A 134 -18.26 -5.91 0.68
N ALA A 135 -17.43 -6.95 0.73
CA ALA A 135 -16.36 -7.16 -0.24
C ALA A 135 -16.88 -7.22 -1.68
N ALA A 136 -17.94 -7.99 -1.94
CA ALA A 136 -18.56 -8.09 -3.25
C ALA A 136 -19.11 -6.73 -3.74
N LEU A 137 -19.73 -5.95 -2.85
CA LEU A 137 -20.25 -4.62 -3.18
C LEU A 137 -19.14 -3.60 -3.45
N LEU A 138 -18.08 -3.58 -2.64
CA LEU A 138 -16.95 -2.68 -2.87
C LEU A 138 -16.21 -3.04 -4.17
N ALA A 139 -16.07 -4.33 -4.48
CA ALA A 139 -15.42 -4.79 -5.71
C ALA A 139 -16.19 -4.43 -6.99
N SER A 140 -17.53 -4.41 -6.93
CA SER A 140 -18.39 -4.12 -8.09
C SER A 140 -18.74 -2.64 -8.25
N THR A 141 -18.39 -1.79 -7.27
CA THR A 141 -18.76 -0.37 -7.27
C THR A 141 -17.58 0.50 -7.70
N ALA A 142 -17.82 1.39 -8.67
CA ALA A 142 -16.81 2.37 -9.10
C ALA A 142 -16.40 3.30 -7.93
N PRO A 143 -15.10 3.65 -7.79
CA PRO A 143 -14.60 4.47 -6.68
C PRO A 143 -15.36 5.79 -6.47
N SER A 144 -15.80 6.44 -7.56
CA SER A 144 -16.56 7.70 -7.53
C SER A 144 -17.91 7.57 -6.81
N LYS A 145 -18.57 6.41 -6.89
CA LYS A 145 -19.84 6.13 -6.20
C LYS A 145 -19.63 5.82 -4.71
N LEU A 146 -18.42 5.42 -4.30
CA LEU A 146 -18.09 5.05 -2.92
C LEU A 146 -17.76 6.25 -2.04
N VAL A 147 -17.30 7.36 -2.61
CA VAL A 147 -16.85 8.55 -1.86
C VAL A 147 -17.80 8.97 -0.72
N PRO A 148 -19.14 9.08 -0.92
CA PRO A 148 -20.06 9.49 0.14
C PRO A 148 -20.17 8.49 1.30
N PHE A 149 -19.75 7.24 1.11
CA PHE A 149 -19.87 6.16 2.08
C PHE A 149 -18.57 5.91 2.87
N LEU A 150 -17.41 6.37 2.38
CA LEU A 150 -16.10 6.03 2.95
C LEU A 150 -15.95 6.38 4.43
N ASP A 151 -16.45 7.54 4.87
CA ASP A 151 -16.38 7.95 6.28
C ASP A 151 -17.25 7.10 7.20
N THR A 152 -18.39 6.63 6.67
CA THR A 152 -19.27 5.74 7.43
C THR A 152 -18.66 4.34 7.52
N LEU A 153 -18.07 3.85 6.43
CA LEU A 153 -17.32 2.59 6.40
C LEU A 153 -16.17 2.61 7.42
N ASP A 154 -15.38 3.67 7.43
CA ASP A 154 -14.27 3.88 8.36
C ASP A 154 -14.75 3.90 9.82
N SER A 155 -15.86 4.56 10.11
CA SER A 155 -16.47 4.57 11.45
C SER A 155 -16.87 3.16 11.91
N TYR A 156 -17.54 2.39 11.05
CA TYR A 156 -17.90 1.00 11.37
C TYR A 156 -16.69 0.09 11.54
N LEU A 157 -15.66 0.29 10.71
CA LEU A 157 -14.40 -0.42 10.81
C LEU A 157 -13.72 -0.15 12.17
N LEU A 158 -13.61 1.12 12.56
CA LEU A 158 -13.08 1.48 13.87
C LEU A 158 -13.88 0.86 15.00
N CYS A 159 -15.21 1.00 14.98
CA CYS A 159 -16.06 0.41 16.00
C CYS A 159 -15.88 -1.10 16.11
N ALA A 160 -15.63 -1.80 14.99
CA ALA A 160 -15.37 -3.24 14.99
C ALA A 160 -14.02 -3.55 15.63
N LEU A 161 -12.96 -2.80 15.27
CA LEU A 161 -11.61 -2.99 15.80
C LEU A 161 -11.50 -2.62 17.29
N THR A 162 -12.25 -1.63 17.77
CA THR A 162 -12.25 -1.21 19.18
C THR A 162 -13.40 -1.82 19.98
N HIS A 163 -14.09 -2.83 19.44
CA HIS A 163 -15.27 -3.43 20.08
C HIS A 163 -14.88 -4.13 21.39
N ILE A 164 -15.78 -4.13 22.39
CA ILE A 164 -15.52 -4.78 23.69
C ILE A 164 -15.39 -6.31 23.57
N GLU A 165 -16.20 -6.93 22.72
CA GLU A 165 -16.17 -8.37 22.43
C GLU A 165 -15.02 -8.74 21.49
N ARG A 166 -14.16 -9.66 21.94
CA ARG A 166 -13.01 -10.16 21.17
C ARG A 166 -13.40 -10.76 19.80
N PRO A 167 -14.45 -11.62 19.70
CA PRO A 167 -14.82 -12.20 18.40
C PRO A 167 -15.26 -11.17 17.35
N VAL A 168 -15.73 -9.99 17.79
CA VAL A 168 -16.07 -8.89 16.89
C VAL A 168 -14.81 -8.18 16.40
N ARG A 169 -13.82 -7.96 17.29
CA ARG A 169 -12.51 -7.41 16.89
C ARG A 169 -11.79 -8.31 15.89
N GLU A 170 -11.85 -9.63 16.08
CA GLU A 170 -11.31 -10.63 15.15
C GLU A 170 -11.93 -10.52 13.76
N ASP A 171 -13.26 -10.45 13.67
CA ASP A 171 -13.95 -10.24 12.39
C ASP A 171 -13.76 -8.80 11.85
N GLY A 172 -13.45 -7.83 12.72
CA GLY A 172 -13.06 -6.46 12.35
C GLY A 172 -11.74 -6.39 11.57
N LEU A 173 -10.78 -7.27 11.86
CA LEU A 173 -9.57 -7.41 11.05
C LEU A 173 -9.88 -7.93 9.64
N VAL A 174 -10.88 -8.80 9.50
CA VAL A 174 -11.35 -9.27 8.19
C VAL A 174 -12.00 -8.12 7.41
N LEU A 175 -12.74 -7.23 8.08
CA LEU A 175 -13.28 -6.02 7.46
C LEU A 175 -12.16 -5.05 7.03
N LEU A 176 -11.08 -4.94 7.81
CA LEU A 176 -9.89 -4.17 7.43
C LEU A 176 -9.26 -4.74 6.14
N ASP A 177 -9.13 -6.06 6.01
CA ASP A 177 -8.61 -6.68 4.79
C ASP A 177 -9.46 -6.33 3.56
N VAL A 178 -10.79 -6.37 3.72
CA VAL A 178 -11.74 -5.96 2.68
C VAL A 178 -11.54 -4.50 2.29
N CYS A 179 -11.29 -3.62 3.25
CA CYS A 179 -11.01 -2.21 2.98
C CYS A 179 -9.65 -2.02 2.28
N LEU A 180 -8.60 -2.70 2.73
CA LEU A 180 -7.27 -2.67 2.10
C LEU A 180 -7.32 -3.15 0.64
N ALA A 181 -8.14 -4.17 0.34
CA ALA A 181 -8.25 -4.74 -1.00
C ALA A 181 -9.06 -3.86 -1.98
N HIS A 182 -10.12 -3.20 -1.52
CA HIS A 182 -11.09 -2.54 -2.41
C HIS A 182 -11.14 -1.01 -2.29
N VAL A 183 -10.69 -0.44 -1.17
CA VAL A 183 -10.64 1.01 -0.93
C VAL A 183 -9.30 1.44 -0.29
N PRO A 184 -8.14 1.08 -0.89
CA PRO A 184 -6.82 1.32 -0.31
C PRO A 184 -6.52 2.80 -0.04
N ASP A 185 -7.07 3.73 -0.83
CA ASP A 185 -6.91 5.16 -0.63
C ASP A 185 -7.48 5.66 0.70
N MET A 186 -8.62 5.12 1.13
CA MET A 186 -9.22 5.45 2.43
C MET A 186 -8.32 4.96 3.56
N CYS A 187 -7.85 3.70 3.46
CA CYS A 187 -6.93 3.12 4.43
C CYS A 187 -5.62 3.91 4.52
N ARG A 188 -5.06 4.34 3.38
CA ARG A 188 -3.86 5.17 3.32
C ARG A 188 -4.05 6.52 4.00
N LYS A 189 -5.12 7.26 3.66
CA LYS A 189 -5.43 8.58 4.27
C LYS A 189 -5.54 8.48 5.80
N ARG A 190 -6.00 7.32 6.31
CA ARG A 190 -6.23 7.06 7.74
C ARG A 190 -5.22 6.11 8.38
N ALA A 191 -4.11 5.80 7.70
CA ALA A 191 -3.23 4.67 8.05
C ALA A 191 -2.67 4.78 9.46
N TRP A 192 -2.17 5.94 9.87
CA TRP A 192 -1.63 6.14 11.22
C TRP A 192 -2.65 5.85 12.33
N ARG A 193 -3.91 6.27 12.13
CA ARG A 193 -4.99 5.99 13.08
C ARG A 193 -5.34 4.50 13.12
N LEU A 194 -5.43 3.86 11.96
CA LEU A 194 -5.69 2.41 11.87
C LEU A 194 -4.55 1.59 12.50
N ILE A 195 -3.30 1.96 12.23
CA ILE A 195 -2.11 1.36 12.83
C ILE A 195 -2.16 1.48 14.35
N ALA A 196 -2.47 2.67 14.89
CA ALA A 196 -2.58 2.88 16.33
C ALA A 196 -3.62 1.95 16.98
N VAL A 197 -4.79 1.82 16.35
CA VAL A 197 -5.88 0.94 16.81
C VAL A 197 -5.47 -0.53 16.69
N CYS A 198 -4.83 -0.95 15.60
CA CYS A 198 -4.30 -2.30 15.46
C CYS A 198 -3.27 -2.63 16.55
N LEU A 199 -2.43 -1.68 16.95
CA LEU A 199 -1.47 -1.89 18.04
C LEU A 199 -2.16 -2.09 19.40
N ASP A 200 -3.29 -1.43 19.66
CA ASP A 200 -4.08 -1.65 20.88
C ASP A 200 -4.68 -3.07 20.93
N LEU A 201 -4.77 -3.78 19.80
CA LEU A 201 -5.20 -5.19 19.77
C LEU A 201 -4.16 -6.16 20.33
N VAL A 202 -2.88 -5.75 20.36
CA VAL A 202 -1.75 -6.59 20.82
C VAL A 202 -1.07 -6.02 22.06
N SER A 203 -1.49 -4.83 22.52
CA SER A 203 -0.84 -4.12 23.60
C SER A 203 -1.81 -3.29 24.46
N VAL A 204 -1.36 -2.94 25.66
CA VAL A 204 -2.07 -2.06 26.60
C VAL A 204 -1.22 -0.81 26.80
N LYS A 205 -1.85 0.36 26.65
CA LYS A 205 -1.23 1.65 26.95
C LYS A 205 -1.44 1.97 28.44
N ASN A 206 -0.37 1.92 29.23
CA ASN A 206 -0.36 2.38 30.63
C ASN A 206 0.11 3.85 30.70
N VAL A 207 0.19 4.44 31.89
CA VAL A 207 0.68 5.82 32.15
C VAL A 207 2.14 6.06 31.69
N GLY A 208 2.79 5.06 31.10
CA GLY A 208 4.13 5.13 30.51
C GLY A 208 4.21 4.38 29.18
N ALA A 209 5.28 3.60 28.99
CA ALA A 209 5.47 2.81 27.77
C ALA A 209 4.34 1.77 27.58
N ARG A 210 3.99 1.53 26.31
CA ARG A 210 3.02 0.51 25.92
C ARG A 210 3.60 -0.88 26.23
N THR A 211 2.78 -1.78 26.76
CA THR A 211 3.18 -3.15 27.15
C THR A 211 2.33 -4.20 26.45
N LEU A 212 2.86 -5.40 26.21
CA LEU A 212 2.09 -6.46 25.55
C LEU A 212 0.87 -6.92 26.36
N SER A 213 -0.22 -7.20 25.67
CA SER A 213 -1.44 -7.73 26.28
C SER A 213 -1.23 -9.18 26.72
N LEU A 214 -1.36 -9.45 28.02
CA LEU A 214 -1.11 -10.77 28.66
C LEU A 214 -2.32 -11.72 28.64
N ASN A 215 -3.46 -11.30 28.09
CA ASN A 215 -4.75 -12.01 28.24
C ASN A 215 -5.08 -12.90 27.03
N LEU A 216 -4.35 -14.01 26.84
CA LEU A 216 -4.62 -14.95 25.75
C LEU A 216 -4.35 -16.40 26.21
N ASP A 217 -5.33 -17.27 25.99
CA ASP A 217 -5.28 -18.69 26.34
C ASP A 217 -4.30 -19.44 25.42
N SER A 218 -3.14 -19.82 25.96
CA SER A 218 -1.98 -20.48 25.32
C SER A 218 -1.10 -19.63 24.39
N SER A 219 0.22 -19.83 24.47
CA SER A 219 1.25 -19.11 23.70
C SER A 219 1.07 -19.22 22.17
N GLN A 220 0.61 -20.36 21.65
CA GLN A 220 0.44 -20.53 20.20
C GLN A 220 -0.72 -19.69 19.63
N VAL A 221 -1.82 -19.56 20.38
CA VAL A 221 -2.95 -18.70 19.99
C VAL A 221 -2.54 -17.24 20.02
N VAL A 222 -1.70 -16.85 20.97
CA VAL A 222 -1.11 -15.49 21.06
C VAL A 222 -0.31 -15.16 19.81
N THR A 223 0.62 -16.04 19.44
CA THR A 223 1.50 -15.84 18.29
C THR A 223 0.70 -15.71 16.99
N LYS A 224 -0.30 -16.57 16.77
CA LYS A 224 -1.18 -16.48 15.60
C LYS A 224 -1.97 -15.17 15.54
N TRP A 225 -2.50 -14.73 16.68
CA TRP A 225 -3.21 -13.45 16.78
C TRP A 225 -2.29 -12.27 16.43
N ARG A 226 -1.09 -12.23 17.03
CA ARG A 226 -0.10 -11.18 16.78
C ARG A 226 0.34 -11.15 15.33
N ILE A 227 0.63 -12.32 14.73
CA ILE A 227 0.94 -12.43 13.30
C ILE A 227 -0.20 -11.80 12.48
N GLY A 228 -1.45 -12.18 12.76
CA GLY A 228 -2.60 -11.62 12.05
C GLY A 228 -2.69 -10.11 12.13
N VAL A 229 -2.50 -9.53 13.32
CA VAL A 229 -2.50 -8.06 13.49
C VAL A 229 -1.33 -7.40 12.77
N LEU A 230 -0.12 -7.94 12.90
CA LEU A 230 1.10 -7.39 12.30
C LEU A 230 1.06 -7.42 10.77
N GLU A 231 0.43 -8.43 10.14
CA GLU A 231 0.21 -8.47 8.68
C GLU A 231 -0.58 -7.25 8.18
N ARG A 232 -1.60 -6.81 8.94
CA ARG A 232 -2.39 -5.63 8.56
C ARG A 232 -1.62 -4.33 8.82
N ILE A 233 -0.82 -4.27 9.88
CA ILE A 233 0.08 -3.13 10.15
C ILE A 233 1.10 -3.01 9.02
N ASP A 234 1.75 -4.11 8.63
CA ASP A 234 2.70 -4.15 7.52
C ASP A 234 2.05 -3.70 6.20
N SER A 235 0.83 -4.17 5.92
CA SER A 235 0.05 -3.73 4.74
C SER A 235 -0.27 -2.23 4.76
N LEU A 236 -0.65 -1.68 5.92
CA LEU A 236 -0.92 -0.24 6.08
C LEU A 236 0.36 0.59 5.90
N LEU A 237 1.49 0.11 6.40
CA LEU A 237 2.80 0.76 6.22
C LEU A 237 3.27 0.69 4.76
N ALA A 238 3.04 -0.44 4.07
CA ALA A 238 3.34 -0.57 2.65
C ALA A 238 2.57 0.48 1.81
N LEU A 239 1.28 0.68 2.10
CA LEU A 239 0.47 1.73 1.44
C LEU A 239 1.04 3.14 1.64
N LEU A 240 1.61 3.42 2.83
CA LEU A 240 2.26 4.70 3.11
C LEU A 240 3.56 4.89 2.32
N VAL A 241 4.33 3.82 2.12
CA VAL A 241 5.60 3.86 1.35
C VAL A 241 5.32 4.02 -0.15
N GLU A 242 4.38 3.25 -0.71
CA GLU A 242 4.06 3.28 -2.14
C GLU A 242 3.63 4.67 -2.65
N HIS A 243 2.98 5.47 -1.80
CA HIS A 243 2.42 6.78 -2.13
C HIS A 243 3.15 7.95 -1.46
N GLY A 244 4.32 7.69 -0.85
CA GLY A 244 5.15 8.72 -0.21
C GLY A 244 5.63 9.83 -1.16
N ASP A 245 5.45 9.65 -2.48
CA ASP A 245 5.89 10.56 -3.54
C ASP A 245 4.74 11.41 -4.17
N ASP A 246 3.47 11.17 -3.81
CA ASP A 246 2.31 11.92 -4.34
C ASP A 246 2.29 13.40 -3.93
N ARG A 247 3.15 13.80 -2.98
CA ARG A 247 3.31 15.21 -2.59
C ARG A 247 3.94 16.05 -3.71
N ALA A 248 4.74 15.45 -4.59
CA ALA A 248 5.42 16.16 -5.67
C ALA A 248 4.53 16.37 -6.92
N ASN A 249 3.44 15.60 -7.07
CA ASN A 249 2.62 15.57 -8.28
C ASN A 249 1.18 16.09 -8.10
N ARG A 250 0.88 16.76 -6.97
CA ARG A 250 -0.35 17.57 -6.86
C ARG A 250 -0.19 18.85 -7.69
N ALA A 251 -0.27 18.74 -9.01
CA ALA A 251 -0.93 19.79 -9.74
C ALA A 251 -2.38 19.77 -9.23
N ASP A 252 -2.79 20.80 -8.47
CA ASP A 252 -4.22 21.08 -8.32
C ASP A 252 -4.82 21.00 -9.74
N PRO A 253 -5.90 20.25 -10.00
CA PRO A 253 -6.46 20.13 -11.34
C PRO A 253 -6.79 21.54 -11.84
N CYS A 254 -5.94 22.07 -12.72
CA CYS A 254 -6.17 23.34 -13.38
C CYS A 254 -7.24 23.07 -14.44
N VAL A 255 -8.48 23.43 -14.12
CA VAL A 255 -9.57 23.36 -15.09
C VAL A 255 -9.35 24.50 -16.08
N GLU A 256 -8.93 24.18 -17.30
CA GLU A 256 -8.91 25.14 -18.40
C GLU A 256 -10.35 25.58 -18.69
N TYR A 257 -10.59 26.89 -18.59
CA TYR A 257 -11.90 27.49 -18.84
C TYR A 257 -12.14 27.57 -20.34
N ASP A 258 -13.15 26.85 -20.84
CA ASP A 258 -13.63 26.96 -22.22
C ASP A 258 -14.91 27.81 -22.26
N ASP A 259 -14.82 28.99 -22.87
CA ASP A 259 -15.85 30.04 -22.92
C ASP A 259 -17.07 29.64 -23.78
N GLY A 260 -17.02 28.49 -24.47
CA GLY A 260 -18.05 28.01 -25.41
C GLY A 260 -19.01 26.92 -24.92
N SER A 261 -18.78 26.32 -23.74
CA SER A 261 -19.56 25.18 -23.27
C SER A 261 -20.42 25.53 -22.04
N GLN A 262 -21.67 25.02 -21.99
CA GLN A 262 -22.50 25.14 -20.79
C GLN A 262 -21.83 24.39 -19.63
N ASN A 263 -21.11 25.14 -18.81
CA ASN A 263 -20.39 24.69 -17.63
C ASN A 263 -21.31 23.90 -16.67
N ARG A 264 -21.25 22.57 -16.73
CA ARG A 264 -21.77 21.68 -15.69
C ARG A 264 -20.60 21.28 -14.79
N PHE A 265 -20.57 21.81 -13.58
CA PHE A 265 -19.61 21.40 -12.55
C PHE A 265 -20.26 20.35 -11.63
N PRO A 266 -19.60 19.21 -11.37
CA PRO A 266 -20.01 18.34 -10.26
C PRO A 266 -19.71 19.06 -8.93
N LEU A 267 -20.76 19.57 -8.28
CA LEU A 267 -20.69 20.22 -6.96
C LEU A 267 -20.04 19.35 -5.87
N TYR A 268 -19.91 18.03 -6.10
CA TYR A 268 -19.39 17.07 -5.13
C TYR A 268 -17.88 16.80 -5.22
N GLU A 269 -17.20 17.28 -6.26
CA GLU A 269 -15.75 17.04 -6.41
C GLU A 269 -14.90 18.01 -5.56
N ILE A 270 -15.51 19.07 -5.02
CA ILE A 270 -14.83 20.12 -4.23
C ILE A 270 -14.75 19.75 -2.72
N CYS A 271 -15.41 18.67 -2.27
CA CYS A 271 -15.45 18.31 -0.85
C CYS A 271 -14.26 17.49 -0.33
N ASP A 272 -13.15 17.34 -1.08
CA ASP A 272 -11.92 16.72 -0.54
C ASP A 272 -11.12 17.69 0.37
N ARG A 273 -11.58 18.95 0.50
CA ARG A 273 -11.04 19.93 1.46
C ARG A 273 -12.09 20.23 2.54
N LYS A 274 -11.90 19.66 3.74
CA LYS A 274 -12.42 20.10 5.06
C LYS A 274 -13.78 19.54 5.54
N ASN A 275 -14.00 18.23 5.52
CA ASN A 275 -14.97 17.62 6.43
C ASN A 275 -14.33 16.50 7.25
N GLU A 276 -13.27 16.83 7.98
CA GLU A 276 -12.92 16.12 9.20
C GLU A 276 -13.96 16.51 10.25
N LEU A 277 -15.15 15.90 10.18
CA LEU A 277 -16.10 15.92 11.29
C LEU A 277 -15.40 15.24 12.46
N SER A 278 -15.04 16.05 13.45
CA SER A 278 -14.38 15.67 14.70
C SER A 278 -15.19 14.55 15.38
N ALA A 279 -14.76 13.31 15.19
CA ALA A 279 -15.27 12.17 15.93
C ALA A 279 -14.48 12.07 17.24
N VAL A 280 -15.17 12.51 18.30
CA VAL A 280 -14.98 12.27 19.73
C VAL A 280 -13.96 11.16 20.08
N ASN A 281 -12.87 11.61 20.73
CA ASN A 281 -12.03 10.95 21.72
C ASN A 281 -11.46 9.55 21.42
N LEU A 282 -10.30 9.52 20.77
CA LEU A 282 -9.12 8.80 21.25
C LEU A 282 -7.93 9.74 21.02
N GLU A 283 -7.29 10.18 22.09
CA GLU A 283 -6.19 11.16 22.11
C GLU A 283 -4.97 10.65 21.33
N PHE A 284 -4.98 10.84 20.01
CA PHE A 284 -3.88 11.42 19.29
C PHE A 284 -4.34 12.83 18.95
N GLU A 285 -3.82 13.85 19.63
CA GLU A 285 -4.12 15.24 19.29
C GLU A 285 -3.80 15.46 17.81
N GLU A 286 -4.82 15.51 16.96
CA GLU A 286 -4.72 16.14 15.64
C GLU A 286 -4.62 17.64 15.85
N ASN A 287 -3.45 18.09 16.29
CA ASN A 287 -3.08 19.49 16.18
C ASN A 287 -2.95 19.79 14.68
N ALA A 288 -3.90 20.58 14.17
CA ALA A 288 -4.00 21.04 12.78
C ALA A 288 -2.74 21.79 12.26
N SER A 289 -1.70 21.94 13.08
CA SER A 289 -0.40 22.52 12.77
C SER A 289 0.66 21.52 12.29
N ASP A 290 0.56 20.22 12.59
CA ASP A 290 1.60 19.23 12.23
C ASP A 290 1.36 18.64 10.83
N ARG A 291 1.66 19.47 9.83
CA ARG A 291 1.63 19.09 8.40
C ARG A 291 2.85 18.26 7.97
N SER A 292 3.81 18.01 8.85
CA SER A 292 4.93 17.09 8.60
C SER A 292 4.56 15.68 9.12
N GLY A 293 4.53 14.70 8.23
CA GLY A 293 4.36 13.29 8.62
C GLY A 293 5.53 12.74 9.45
N GLU A 294 6.61 13.51 9.58
CA GLU A 294 7.83 13.16 10.29
C GLU A 294 7.61 13.02 11.81
N GLY A 295 6.82 13.89 12.44
CA GLY A 295 6.53 13.82 13.89
C GLY A 295 5.82 12.53 14.28
N LYS A 296 4.81 12.13 13.50
CA LYS A 296 4.03 10.89 13.70
C LYS A 296 4.89 9.64 13.55
N SER A 297 5.84 9.65 12.62
CA SER A 297 6.74 8.52 12.37
C SER A 297 7.74 8.29 13.51
N ALA A 298 8.25 9.37 14.13
CA ALA A 298 9.18 9.27 15.25
C ALA A 298 8.48 8.74 16.52
N GLU A 299 7.30 9.25 16.84
CA GLU A 299 6.48 8.78 17.97
C GLU A 299 6.07 7.31 17.78
N PHE A 300 5.75 6.92 16.54
CA PHE A 300 5.48 5.53 16.20
C PHE A 300 6.68 4.63 16.50
N VAL A 301 7.88 5.02 16.05
CA VAL A 301 9.11 4.24 16.29
C VAL A 301 9.38 4.05 17.78
N GLU A 302 9.26 5.12 18.58
CA GLU A 302 9.50 5.07 20.03
C GLU A 302 8.55 4.12 20.76
N ASN A 303 7.28 4.09 20.37
CA ASN A 303 6.26 3.27 21.03
C ASN A 303 6.20 1.83 20.50
N VAL A 304 6.58 1.60 19.24
CA VAL A 304 6.37 0.31 18.57
C VAL A 304 7.60 -0.58 18.64
N PHE A 305 8.81 -0.02 18.56
CA PHE A 305 10.03 -0.84 18.58
C PHE A 305 10.15 -1.72 19.84
N PRO A 306 9.93 -1.19 21.07
CA PRO A 306 9.98 -2.02 22.26
C PRO A 306 8.96 -3.17 22.21
N LEU A 307 7.74 -2.91 21.77
CA LEU A 307 6.69 -3.92 21.67
C LEU A 307 7.03 -5.03 20.68
N LEU A 308 7.54 -4.66 19.50
CA LEU A 308 7.95 -5.63 18.48
C LEU A 308 9.08 -6.53 19.01
N MET A 309 10.02 -5.96 19.76
CA MET A 309 11.10 -6.71 20.39
C MET A 309 10.58 -7.61 21.51
N ASP A 310 9.70 -7.12 22.37
CA ASP A 310 9.09 -7.92 23.43
C ASP A 310 8.29 -9.10 22.85
N MET A 311 7.58 -8.89 21.72
CA MET A 311 6.83 -9.96 21.05
C MET A 311 7.76 -11.05 20.53
N PHE A 312 8.94 -10.65 20.03
CA PHE A 312 9.93 -11.60 19.57
C PHE A 312 10.65 -12.31 20.73
N LEU A 313 11.02 -11.58 21.79
CA LEU A 313 11.71 -12.13 22.97
C LEU A 313 10.84 -13.12 23.75
N GLU A 314 9.52 -12.94 23.78
CA GLU A 314 8.58 -13.91 24.37
C GLU A 314 8.65 -15.27 23.68
N VAL A 315 8.85 -15.25 22.36
CA VAL A 315 8.84 -16.43 21.49
C VAL A 315 10.24 -17.06 21.35
N CYS A 316 11.27 -16.24 21.50
CA CYS A 316 12.66 -16.65 21.46
C CYS A 316 13.39 -16.01 22.66
N PRO A 317 13.42 -16.65 23.84
CA PRO A 317 14.14 -16.13 25.00
C PRO A 317 15.66 -16.20 24.79
N VAL A 318 16.44 -15.42 25.57
CA VAL A 318 17.91 -15.42 25.44
C VAL A 318 18.48 -16.67 26.10
N ASP A 319 18.96 -17.61 25.31
CA ASP A 319 19.72 -18.75 25.83
C ASP A 319 21.16 -18.34 26.13
N LYS A 320 21.45 -18.19 27.43
CA LYS A 320 22.79 -17.80 27.92
C LYS A 320 23.87 -18.87 27.65
N SER A 321 23.46 -20.09 27.28
CA SER A 321 24.33 -21.25 27.01
C SER A 321 24.53 -21.56 25.52
N ALA A 322 23.93 -20.78 24.61
CA ALA A 322 24.10 -21.00 23.18
C ALA A 322 25.54 -20.68 22.73
N ASN A 323 26.10 -21.54 21.87
CA ASN A 323 27.39 -21.30 21.23
C ASN A 323 27.21 -20.17 20.19
N ASP A 324 28.17 -19.25 20.09
CA ASP A 324 28.04 -18.06 19.24
C ASP A 324 27.91 -18.41 17.73
N ASP A 325 28.30 -19.63 17.33
CA ASP A 325 28.24 -20.14 15.93
C ASP A 325 27.00 -21.02 15.64
N ALA A 326 26.10 -21.25 16.59
CA ALA A 326 24.95 -22.14 16.40
C ALA A 326 23.75 -21.42 15.76
N THR A 327 23.10 -22.08 14.80
CA THR A 327 21.82 -21.62 14.22
C THR A 327 20.72 -21.62 15.28
N THR A 328 19.92 -20.56 15.37
CA THR A 328 18.76 -20.52 16.27
C THR A 328 17.53 -21.11 15.58
N ASP A 329 17.12 -22.29 16.00
CA ASP A 329 15.96 -22.97 15.43
C ASP A 329 14.64 -22.39 15.93
N LEU A 330 13.77 -22.03 14.98
CA LEU A 330 12.46 -21.46 15.18
C LEU A 330 11.38 -22.36 14.55
N SER A 331 10.20 -22.36 15.17
CA SER A 331 9.00 -22.91 14.52
C SER A 331 8.60 -22.06 13.31
N GLU A 332 7.83 -22.62 12.39
CA GLU A 332 7.35 -21.89 11.21
C GLU A 332 6.55 -20.61 11.57
N GLU A 333 5.72 -20.68 12.62
CA GLU A 333 4.95 -19.54 13.12
C GLU A 333 5.88 -18.45 13.68
N ASN A 334 6.92 -18.85 14.41
CA ASN A 334 7.89 -17.93 15.01
C ASN A 334 8.77 -17.24 13.96
N CYS A 335 9.15 -17.97 12.89
CA CYS A 335 9.83 -17.38 11.74
C CYS A 335 8.96 -16.32 11.05
N LYS A 336 7.67 -16.59 10.87
CA LYS A 336 6.73 -15.63 10.29
C LYS A 336 6.57 -14.39 11.16
N LEU A 337 6.48 -14.56 12.49
CA LEU A 337 6.47 -13.45 13.43
C LEU A 337 7.73 -12.59 13.32
N LEU A 338 8.91 -13.22 13.31
CA LEU A 338 10.20 -12.52 13.16
C LEU A 338 10.27 -11.75 11.84
N GLY A 339 9.85 -12.35 10.73
CA GLY A 339 9.81 -11.68 9.43
C GLY A 339 8.96 -10.41 9.45
N LEU A 340 7.75 -10.47 10.03
CA LEU A 340 6.87 -9.31 10.19
C LEU A 340 7.47 -8.23 11.10
N VAL A 341 8.06 -8.64 12.24
CA VAL A 341 8.75 -7.73 13.16
C VAL A 341 9.86 -6.98 12.44
N VAL A 342 10.72 -7.68 11.71
CA VAL A 342 11.83 -7.09 10.98
C VAL A 342 11.36 -6.18 9.86
N SER A 343 10.31 -6.58 9.11
CA SER A 343 9.69 -5.75 8.06
C SER A 343 9.17 -4.43 8.61
N ILE A 344 8.36 -4.48 9.68
CA ILE A 344 7.76 -3.29 10.29
C ILE A 344 8.86 -2.36 10.85
N VAL A 345 9.87 -2.90 11.52
CA VAL A 345 11.01 -2.11 12.01
C VAL A 345 11.77 -1.46 10.86
N GLN A 346 12.01 -2.19 9.77
CA GLN A 346 12.70 -1.66 8.57
C GLN A 346 11.92 -0.51 7.95
N VAL A 347 10.62 -0.67 7.72
CA VAL A 347 9.78 0.36 7.10
C VAL A 347 9.69 1.59 8.00
N ALA A 348 9.48 1.40 9.30
CA ALA A 348 9.46 2.49 10.26
C ALA A 348 10.81 3.24 10.33
N TRP A 349 11.92 2.51 10.22
CA TRP A 349 13.25 3.10 10.15
C TRP A 349 13.45 3.95 8.90
N ASP A 350 12.97 3.48 7.75
CA ASP A 350 13.08 4.20 6.49
C ASP A 350 12.16 5.43 6.41
N LEU A 351 10.99 5.40 7.05
CA LEU A 351 10.03 6.52 7.10
C LEU A 351 10.46 7.66 8.04
N GLY A 352 11.14 7.38 9.16
CA GLY A 352 11.47 8.41 10.15
C GLY A 352 12.56 8.08 11.16
N GLY A 353 13.04 6.84 11.22
CA GLY A 353 14.07 6.43 12.18
C GLY A 353 15.44 7.10 11.96
N LYS A 354 15.77 7.52 10.73
CA LYS A 354 17.07 8.13 10.40
C LYS A 354 17.30 9.47 11.10
N THR A 355 16.23 10.22 11.36
CA THR A 355 16.27 11.58 11.93
C THR A 355 16.05 11.59 13.45
N SER A 356 15.43 10.55 14.01
CA SER A 356 15.14 10.48 15.44
C SER A 356 16.33 9.99 16.26
N GLU A 357 16.77 10.83 17.21
CA GLU A 357 17.85 10.51 18.14
C GLU A 357 17.48 9.33 19.07
N SER A 358 16.19 9.14 19.36
CA SER A 358 15.67 8.01 20.13
C SER A 358 15.82 6.68 19.38
N SER A 359 15.61 6.68 18.07
CA SER A 359 15.78 5.48 17.22
C SER A 359 17.24 5.00 17.21
N LYS A 360 18.21 5.91 17.23
CA LYS A 360 19.64 5.58 17.37
C LYS A 360 19.96 4.95 18.73
N LYS A 361 19.34 5.41 19.82
CA LYS A 361 19.49 4.81 21.16
C LYS A 361 18.91 3.40 21.26
N LEU A 362 17.87 3.09 20.47
CA LEU A 362 17.27 1.76 20.41
C LEU A 362 18.08 0.77 19.55
N THR A 363 18.96 1.26 18.68
CA THR A 363 19.75 0.42 17.76
C THR A 363 20.60 -0.65 18.48
N PRO A 364 21.37 -0.34 19.55
CA PRO A 364 22.10 -1.36 20.29
C PRO A 364 21.20 -2.44 20.91
N ALA A 365 20.00 -2.08 21.37
CA ALA A 365 19.04 -3.02 21.93
C ALA A 365 18.48 -3.94 20.83
N LEU A 366 18.14 -3.39 19.65
CA LEU A 366 17.71 -4.17 18.48
C LEU A 366 18.76 -5.21 18.08
N LEU A 367 20.03 -4.81 17.98
CA LEU A 367 21.11 -5.71 17.60
C LEU A 367 21.33 -6.81 18.64
N ARG A 368 21.25 -6.46 19.94
CA ARG A 368 21.33 -7.45 21.01
C ARG A 368 20.21 -8.49 20.94
N THR A 369 19.02 -8.07 20.53
CA THR A 369 17.83 -8.94 20.45
C THR A 369 17.80 -9.78 19.19
N LEU A 370 18.19 -9.23 18.04
CA LEU A 370 18.03 -9.88 16.73
C LEU A 370 19.31 -10.57 16.22
N VAL A 371 20.48 -10.13 16.67
CA VAL A 371 21.76 -10.55 16.09
C VAL A 371 22.60 -11.30 17.13
N ASP A 372 22.89 -10.66 18.27
CA ASP A 372 23.80 -11.22 19.27
C ASP A 372 23.32 -12.61 19.74
N ARG A 373 24.16 -13.63 19.48
CA ARG A 373 23.94 -15.04 19.87
C ARG A 373 22.69 -15.71 19.31
N ARG A 374 22.07 -15.13 18.28
CA ARG A 374 20.81 -15.61 17.72
C ARG A 374 20.87 -15.78 16.21
N PHE A 375 21.56 -14.89 15.53
CA PHE A 375 21.73 -14.96 14.09
C PHE A 375 22.84 -15.97 13.72
N PRO A 376 22.62 -16.87 12.74
CA PRO A 376 21.46 -16.96 11.85
C PRO A 376 20.30 -17.80 12.42
N PHE A 377 19.09 -17.55 11.93
CA PHE A 377 17.86 -18.27 12.29
C PHE A 377 17.57 -19.45 11.34
N GLY A 378 17.17 -20.59 11.89
CA GLY A 378 16.74 -21.77 11.15
C GLY A 378 15.24 -21.97 11.27
N CYS A 379 14.51 -22.07 10.16
CA CYS A 379 13.08 -22.38 10.18
C CYS A 379 12.85 -23.88 10.03
N SER A 380 12.31 -24.52 11.06
CA SER A 380 12.06 -25.96 11.06
C SER A 380 11.27 -26.37 9.81
N LYS A 381 11.85 -27.25 8.99
CA LYS A 381 11.28 -27.85 7.76
C LYS A 381 11.21 -26.95 6.50
N ASN A 382 11.76 -25.73 6.51
CA ASN A 382 11.76 -24.88 5.31
C ASN A 382 13.03 -24.01 5.19
N ASP A 383 14.03 -24.52 4.46
CA ASP A 383 15.30 -23.82 4.22
C ASP A 383 15.12 -22.48 3.52
N ASP A 384 14.19 -22.37 2.57
CA ASP A 384 13.99 -21.16 1.78
C ASP A 384 13.44 -20.01 2.66
N LYS A 385 12.53 -20.30 3.59
CA LYS A 385 12.07 -19.33 4.61
C LYS A 385 13.18 -18.88 5.55
N SER A 386 14.15 -19.76 5.81
CA SER A 386 15.32 -19.41 6.64
C SER A 386 16.18 -18.37 5.92
N VAL A 387 16.34 -18.47 4.60
CA VAL A 387 17.11 -17.49 3.80
C VAL A 387 16.44 -16.12 3.81
N ASP A 388 15.14 -16.06 3.54
CA ASP A 388 14.37 -14.80 3.49
C ASP A 388 14.44 -14.01 4.82
N VAL A 389 14.14 -14.67 5.94
CA VAL A 389 14.17 -14.05 7.26
C VAL A 389 15.57 -13.54 7.61
N ASN A 390 16.62 -14.34 7.36
CA ASN A 390 17.99 -13.92 7.64
C ASN A 390 18.47 -12.79 6.72
N LEU A 391 18.05 -12.76 5.44
CA LEU A 391 18.32 -11.65 4.53
C LEU A 391 17.65 -10.37 5.02
N SER A 392 16.43 -10.46 5.52
CA SER A 392 15.70 -9.33 6.10
C SER A 392 16.39 -8.80 7.37
N VAL A 393 16.82 -9.68 8.28
CA VAL A 393 17.60 -9.30 9.47
C VAL A 393 18.94 -8.65 9.09
N ALA A 394 19.63 -9.21 8.08
CA ALA A 394 20.88 -8.64 7.57
C ALA A 394 20.66 -7.25 6.98
N ARG A 395 19.62 -7.07 6.16
CA ARG A 395 19.25 -5.77 5.58
C ARG A 395 18.95 -4.72 6.66
N LEU A 396 18.21 -5.11 7.69
CA LEU A 396 17.92 -4.24 8.83
C LEU A 396 19.20 -3.86 9.56
N THR A 397 20.05 -4.83 9.87
CA THR A 397 21.35 -4.61 10.53
C THR A 397 22.22 -3.60 9.75
N LEU A 398 22.32 -3.76 8.44
CA LEU A 398 23.05 -2.83 7.56
C LEU A 398 22.41 -1.43 7.46
N SER A 399 21.11 -1.30 7.76
CA SER A 399 20.37 -0.05 7.69
C SER A 399 20.44 0.77 8.98
N ILE A 400 20.44 0.09 10.13
CA ILE A 400 20.38 0.73 11.45
C ILE A 400 21.76 0.89 12.09
N ALA A 401 22.70 -0.02 11.81
CA ALA A 401 23.98 -0.08 12.48
C ALA A 401 25.12 0.52 11.64
N GLY A 402 26.13 1.08 12.30
CA GLY A 402 27.38 1.43 11.66
C GLY A 402 28.17 0.19 11.21
N ALA A 403 29.12 0.41 10.31
CA ALA A 403 29.92 -0.65 9.68
C ALA A 403 30.68 -1.52 10.69
N GLU A 404 31.00 -0.98 11.87
CA GLU A 404 31.66 -1.67 12.98
C GLU A 404 30.82 -2.81 13.58
N ARG A 405 29.50 -2.84 13.34
CA ARG A 405 28.58 -3.86 13.87
C ARG A 405 28.07 -4.85 12.82
N TRP A 406 28.60 -4.80 11.60
CA TRP A 406 28.16 -5.69 10.51
C TRP A 406 28.80 -7.08 10.54
N ALA A 407 29.84 -7.28 11.35
CA ALA A 407 30.60 -8.52 11.44
C ALA A 407 29.72 -9.80 11.57
N PRO A 408 28.62 -9.83 12.35
CA PRO A 408 27.81 -11.04 12.50
C PRO A 408 27.07 -11.46 11.21
N VAL A 409 26.65 -10.52 10.38
CA VAL A 409 25.82 -10.82 9.18
C VAL A 409 26.66 -11.06 7.92
N VAL A 410 27.92 -10.64 7.93
CA VAL A 410 28.83 -10.73 6.78
C VAL A 410 29.10 -12.19 6.35
N PRO A 411 29.44 -13.14 7.24
CA PRO A 411 29.66 -14.54 6.85
C PRO A 411 28.45 -15.16 6.15
N PHE A 412 27.24 -14.87 6.66
CA PHE A 412 25.99 -15.31 6.04
C PHE A 412 25.84 -14.75 4.62
N LEU A 413 26.01 -13.44 4.44
CA LEU A 413 25.93 -12.80 3.12
C LEU A 413 26.99 -13.33 2.14
N LYS A 414 28.20 -13.68 2.61
CA LYS A 414 29.21 -14.34 1.78
C LYS A 414 28.75 -15.73 1.33
N ASN A 415 28.05 -16.47 2.19
CA ASN A 415 27.51 -17.79 1.86
C ASN A 415 26.37 -17.72 0.82
N ILE A 416 25.59 -16.63 0.78
CA ILE A 416 24.50 -16.44 -0.21
C ILE A 416 25.01 -16.53 -1.66
N PHE A 417 26.22 -16.06 -1.95
CA PHE A 417 26.81 -16.20 -3.30
C PHE A 417 26.97 -17.66 -3.76
N ARG A 418 26.98 -18.64 -2.84
CA ARG A 418 27.10 -20.07 -3.17
C ARG A 418 25.77 -20.74 -3.47
N ILE A 419 24.65 -20.13 -3.08
CA ILE A 419 23.28 -20.68 -3.21
C ILE A 419 22.41 -19.84 -4.14
N ASP A 420 23.02 -19.05 -5.04
CA ASP A 420 22.33 -18.07 -5.88
C ASP A 420 21.19 -18.65 -6.73
N GLY A 421 21.33 -19.89 -7.20
CA GLY A 421 20.31 -20.60 -7.98
C GLY A 421 19.05 -21.00 -7.20
N ARG A 422 19.03 -20.85 -5.87
CA ARG A 422 17.87 -21.18 -5.01
C ARG A 422 17.11 -19.95 -4.52
N LEU A 423 17.58 -18.74 -4.83
CA LEU A 423 16.98 -17.50 -4.32
C LEU A 423 15.67 -17.16 -5.02
N SER A 424 14.67 -16.75 -4.25
CA SER A 424 13.44 -16.18 -4.83
C SER A 424 13.69 -14.77 -5.40
N PRO A 425 12.80 -14.24 -6.27
CA PRO A 425 12.95 -12.89 -6.79
C PRO A 425 12.98 -11.78 -5.72
N SER A 426 12.30 -11.96 -4.58
CA SER A 426 12.38 -11.06 -3.44
C SER A 426 13.75 -11.16 -2.76
N ASP A 427 14.26 -12.37 -2.55
CA ASP A 427 15.58 -12.59 -1.93
C ASP A 427 16.69 -11.95 -2.76
N VAL A 428 16.63 -12.08 -4.09
CA VAL A 428 17.57 -11.45 -5.02
C VAL A 428 17.60 -9.94 -4.84
N ARG A 429 16.43 -9.29 -4.68
CA ARG A 429 16.34 -7.84 -4.44
C ARG A 429 16.90 -7.45 -3.07
N THR A 430 16.48 -8.16 -2.02
CA THR A 430 16.93 -7.90 -0.64
C THR A 430 18.44 -8.10 -0.49
N PHE A 431 18.98 -9.21 -1.03
CA PHE A 431 20.41 -9.48 -1.03
C PHE A 431 21.18 -8.43 -1.83
N SER A 432 20.69 -8.02 -2.99
CA SER A 432 21.34 -6.96 -3.75
C SER A 432 21.34 -5.61 -3.01
N ASP A 433 20.29 -5.27 -2.26
CA ASP A 433 20.28 -4.06 -1.41
C ASP A 433 21.37 -4.16 -0.33
N CYS A 434 21.49 -5.32 0.35
CA CYS A 434 22.55 -5.58 1.32
C CYS A 434 23.95 -5.40 0.72
N VAL A 435 24.22 -6.02 -0.43
CA VAL A 435 25.52 -5.93 -1.12
C VAL A 435 25.80 -4.50 -1.57
N SER A 436 24.78 -3.80 -2.08
CA SER A 436 24.91 -2.39 -2.48
C SER A 436 25.32 -1.50 -1.29
N ARG A 437 24.68 -1.68 -0.13
CA ARG A 437 25.02 -0.96 1.10
C ARG A 437 26.45 -1.24 1.54
N ILE A 438 26.88 -2.50 1.51
CA ILE A 438 28.25 -2.90 1.86
C ILE A 438 29.28 -2.26 0.91
N CYS A 439 29.02 -2.29 -0.40
CA CYS A 439 29.92 -1.68 -1.38
C CYS A 439 29.97 -0.15 -1.23
N LEU A 440 28.83 0.50 -1.00
CA LEU A 440 28.76 1.97 -0.88
C LEU A 440 29.22 2.49 0.49
N ALA A 441 29.38 1.62 1.49
CA ALA A 441 29.87 1.98 2.82
C ALA A 441 31.31 2.48 2.77
N ARG A 442 31.58 3.64 3.40
CA ARG A 442 32.95 4.17 3.50
C ARG A 442 33.79 3.28 4.41
N GLN A 443 34.98 2.90 3.95
CA GLN A 443 36.03 2.25 4.75
C GLN A 443 35.65 0.91 5.41
N PHE A 444 34.72 0.13 4.82
CA PHE A 444 34.45 -1.23 5.28
C PHE A 444 35.42 -2.25 4.64
N PRO A 445 36.19 -3.05 5.40
CA PRO A 445 37.26 -3.91 4.87
C PRO A 445 36.78 -4.93 3.83
N GLU A 446 35.60 -5.51 4.01
CA GLU A 446 35.07 -6.55 3.14
C GLU A 446 34.42 -6.00 1.87
N SER A 447 34.31 -4.69 1.70
CA SER A 447 33.68 -4.07 0.52
C SER A 447 34.34 -4.50 -0.80
N GLU A 448 35.66 -4.67 -0.82
CA GLU A 448 36.41 -5.15 -1.99
C GLU A 448 36.08 -6.62 -2.30
N TYR A 449 35.96 -7.47 -1.28
CA TYR A 449 35.56 -8.88 -1.44
C TYR A 449 34.19 -8.98 -2.10
N PHE A 450 33.20 -8.22 -1.57
CA PHE A 450 31.84 -8.24 -2.11
C PHE A 450 31.81 -7.74 -3.55
N LEU A 451 32.54 -6.66 -3.86
CA LEU A 451 32.61 -6.13 -5.22
C LEU A 451 33.27 -7.12 -6.19
N SER A 452 34.37 -7.78 -5.81
CA SER A 452 35.01 -8.82 -6.62
C SER A 452 34.05 -9.97 -6.93
N LYS A 453 33.24 -10.39 -5.94
CA LYS A 453 32.19 -11.40 -6.14
C LYS A 453 31.07 -10.92 -7.04
N VAL A 454 30.59 -9.69 -6.87
CA VAL A 454 29.58 -9.04 -7.74
C VAL A 454 30.07 -9.03 -9.19
N VAL A 455 31.33 -8.64 -9.43
CA VAL A 455 31.95 -8.68 -10.75
C VAL A 455 31.97 -10.10 -11.32
N THR A 456 32.44 -11.07 -10.54
CA THR A 456 32.54 -12.46 -10.98
C THR A 456 31.17 -13.03 -11.36
N THR A 457 30.15 -12.81 -10.52
CA THR A 457 28.77 -13.23 -10.79
C THR A 457 28.18 -12.52 -12.02
N CYS A 458 28.46 -11.23 -12.20
CA CYS A 458 28.03 -10.47 -13.38
C CYS A 458 28.67 -11.00 -14.68
N LEU A 459 29.97 -11.35 -14.65
CA LEU A 459 30.70 -11.90 -15.79
C LEU A 459 30.25 -13.32 -16.16
N GLN A 460 29.87 -14.14 -15.17
CA GLN A 460 29.36 -15.50 -15.44
C GLN A 460 28.01 -15.47 -16.17
N GLY A 461 27.14 -14.49 -15.89
CA GLY A 461 25.92 -14.24 -16.65
C GLY A 461 24.80 -15.29 -16.49
N ARG A 462 24.93 -16.24 -15.55
CA ARG A 462 24.05 -17.41 -15.44
C ARG A 462 22.93 -17.31 -14.40
N SER A 463 22.94 -16.29 -13.53
CA SER A 463 21.97 -16.18 -12.42
C SER A 463 21.20 -14.86 -12.43
N ALA A 464 20.03 -14.84 -11.77
CA ALA A 464 19.19 -13.65 -11.61
C ALA A 464 19.95 -12.48 -10.95
N LEU A 465 20.95 -12.79 -10.12
CA LEU A 465 21.86 -11.81 -9.53
C LEU A 465 22.66 -11.03 -10.58
N SER A 466 23.01 -11.65 -11.72
CA SER A 466 23.84 -10.99 -12.75
C SER A 466 23.19 -9.70 -13.27
N GLN A 467 21.87 -9.70 -13.48
CA GLN A 467 21.14 -8.53 -13.96
C GLN A 467 21.12 -7.40 -12.92
N VAL A 468 20.88 -7.74 -11.65
CA VAL A 468 20.82 -6.75 -10.58
C VAL A 468 22.21 -6.19 -10.26
N PHE A 469 23.23 -7.06 -10.26
CA PHE A 469 24.62 -6.67 -10.08
C PHE A 469 25.18 -5.88 -11.26
N PHE A 470 24.71 -6.10 -12.48
CA PHE A 470 25.06 -5.23 -13.61
C PHE A 470 24.64 -3.79 -13.34
N LYS A 471 23.43 -3.58 -12.81
CA LYS A 471 22.95 -2.24 -12.42
C LYS A 471 23.81 -1.65 -11.30
N LEU A 472 24.12 -2.42 -10.25
CA LEU A 472 25.00 -1.95 -9.17
C LEU A 472 26.39 -1.53 -9.66
N LEU A 473 27.02 -2.34 -10.52
CA LEU A 473 28.33 -2.02 -11.10
C LEU A 473 28.27 -0.78 -11.98
N ALA A 474 27.17 -0.61 -12.73
CA ALA A 474 26.93 0.61 -13.51
C ALA A 474 26.80 1.84 -12.62
N ASP A 475 26.03 1.77 -11.53
CA ASP A 475 25.89 2.86 -10.58
C ASP A 475 27.24 3.23 -9.95
N ILE A 476 28.07 2.23 -9.60
CA ILE A 476 29.44 2.43 -9.09
C ILE A 476 30.35 3.05 -10.17
N ALA A 477 30.25 2.61 -11.43
CA ALA A 477 31.02 3.18 -12.53
C ALA A 477 30.67 4.65 -12.76
N LEU A 478 29.38 4.99 -12.68
CA LEU A 478 28.84 6.32 -12.92
C LEU A 478 29.00 7.28 -11.72
N ASP A 479 29.29 6.78 -10.51
CA ASP A 479 29.61 7.62 -9.34
C ASP A 479 31.10 8.02 -9.29
N PRO A 480 31.46 9.31 -9.42
CA PRO A 480 32.84 9.77 -9.31
C PRO A 480 33.45 9.62 -7.90
N LYS A 481 32.61 9.45 -6.86
CA LYS A 481 33.08 9.32 -5.47
C LYS A 481 33.67 7.95 -5.16
N GLN A 482 33.43 6.95 -6.02
CA GLN A 482 33.83 5.55 -5.82
C GLN A 482 35.17 5.16 -6.49
N LYS A 483 36.10 6.11 -6.64
CA LYS A 483 37.38 5.89 -7.36
C LYS A 483 38.17 4.66 -6.89
N ARG A 484 38.13 4.35 -5.59
CA ARG A 484 38.78 3.16 -5.00
C ARG A 484 38.44 1.86 -5.73
N PHE A 485 37.20 1.75 -6.21
CA PHE A 485 36.71 0.54 -6.88
C PHE A 485 37.08 0.52 -8.36
N HIS A 486 37.24 1.69 -8.99
CA HIS A 486 37.64 1.81 -10.39
C HIS A 486 39.07 1.31 -10.63
N GLU A 487 39.89 1.28 -9.59
CA GLU A 487 41.27 0.79 -9.64
C GLU A 487 41.42 -0.72 -9.46
N LEU A 488 40.38 -1.41 -8.96
CA LEU A 488 40.42 -2.85 -8.74
C LEU A 488 40.53 -3.62 -10.07
N ALA A 489 41.40 -4.64 -10.08
CA ALA A 489 41.66 -5.46 -11.27
C ALA A 489 40.39 -6.13 -11.81
N ASP A 490 39.56 -6.68 -10.93
CA ASP A 490 38.29 -7.31 -11.30
C ASP A 490 37.33 -6.29 -11.93
N PHE A 491 37.21 -5.10 -11.36
CA PHE A 491 36.33 -4.06 -11.90
C PHE A 491 36.80 -3.59 -13.28
N ARG A 492 38.12 -3.45 -13.49
CA ARG A 492 38.70 -3.15 -14.80
C ARG A 492 38.42 -4.24 -15.82
N LYS A 493 38.46 -5.52 -15.41
CA LYS A 493 38.10 -6.68 -16.25
C LYS A 493 36.62 -6.68 -16.62
N TRP A 494 35.74 -6.25 -15.71
CA TRP A 494 34.33 -6.05 -16.03
C TRP A 494 34.15 -4.92 -17.05
N LEU A 495 34.79 -3.76 -16.84
CA LEU A 495 34.75 -2.63 -17.77
C LEU A 495 35.23 -3.03 -19.18
N SER A 496 36.31 -3.80 -19.29
CA SER A 496 36.82 -4.29 -20.58
C SER A 496 35.96 -5.39 -21.21
N SER A 497 34.95 -5.91 -20.51
CA SER A 497 34.01 -6.86 -21.11
C SER A 497 32.79 -6.18 -21.75
N LEU A 498 32.55 -4.90 -21.43
CA LEU A 498 31.33 -4.19 -21.83
C LEU A 498 31.21 -3.97 -23.34
N PRO A 499 32.25 -3.50 -24.07
CA PRO A 499 32.17 -3.34 -25.52
C PRO A 499 31.87 -4.67 -26.24
N GLY A 500 32.56 -5.75 -25.87
CA GLY A 500 32.32 -7.09 -26.42
C GLY A 500 30.92 -7.64 -26.13
N LYS A 501 30.25 -7.22 -25.04
CA LYS A 501 28.84 -7.62 -24.81
C LYS A 501 27.87 -6.99 -25.82
N LEU A 502 28.23 -5.90 -26.48
CA LEU A 502 27.40 -5.27 -27.51
C LEU A 502 27.49 -5.97 -28.87
N THR A 503 28.51 -6.80 -29.10
CA THR A 503 28.70 -7.53 -30.36
C THR A 503 27.89 -8.83 -30.42
N SER A 504 27.33 -9.28 -29.29
CA SER A 504 26.61 -10.55 -29.17
C SER A 504 25.11 -10.33 -28.94
N PRO A 505 24.25 -10.37 -29.98
CA PRO A 505 22.80 -10.26 -29.81
C PRO A 505 22.23 -11.49 -29.08
N PRO A 506 21.14 -11.35 -28.29
CA PRO A 506 20.31 -10.15 -28.12
C PRO A 506 20.86 -9.15 -27.09
N VAL A 507 20.89 -7.86 -27.44
CA VAL A 507 21.32 -6.76 -26.57
C VAL A 507 20.11 -5.98 -26.05
N SER A 508 20.01 -5.76 -24.74
CA SER A 508 18.88 -5.00 -24.17
C SER A 508 19.06 -3.47 -24.30
N PRO A 509 17.97 -2.69 -24.41
CA PRO A 509 18.04 -1.23 -24.45
C PRO A 509 18.71 -0.61 -23.21
N GLN A 510 18.54 -1.24 -22.05
CA GLN A 510 19.18 -0.79 -20.80
C GLN A 510 20.69 -0.98 -20.84
N GLN A 511 21.17 -2.12 -21.35
CA GLN A 511 22.61 -2.37 -21.52
C GLN A 511 23.25 -1.35 -22.47
N VAL A 512 22.63 -1.07 -23.63
CA VAL A 512 23.15 -0.08 -24.59
C VAL A 512 23.24 1.30 -23.94
N LYS A 513 22.18 1.75 -23.25
CA LYS A 513 22.18 3.03 -22.54
C LYS A 513 23.28 3.09 -21.49
N THR A 514 23.39 2.07 -20.65
CA THR A 514 24.40 2.02 -19.59
C THR A 514 25.82 2.04 -20.14
N VAL A 515 26.12 1.28 -21.19
CA VAL A 515 27.45 1.28 -21.82
C VAL A 515 27.76 2.65 -22.45
N SER A 516 26.77 3.27 -23.10
CA SER A 516 26.89 4.64 -23.61
C SER A 516 27.19 5.64 -22.49
N ASP A 517 26.48 5.58 -21.36
CA ASP A 517 26.69 6.47 -20.23
C ASP A 517 28.09 6.28 -19.60
N ILE A 518 28.55 5.02 -19.47
CA ILE A 518 29.89 4.69 -18.96
C ILE A 518 30.99 5.17 -19.91
N SER A 519 30.77 5.14 -21.23
CA SER A 519 31.77 5.57 -22.22
C SER A 519 32.22 7.02 -22.04
N VAL A 520 31.36 7.88 -21.47
CA VAL A 520 31.65 9.29 -21.20
C VAL A 520 32.70 9.46 -20.07
N ARG A 521 32.85 8.44 -19.21
CA ARG A 521 33.78 8.48 -18.06
C ARG A 521 35.24 8.27 -18.45
N GLY A 522 35.53 7.79 -19.67
CA GLY A 522 36.88 7.71 -20.21
C GLY A 522 37.80 6.68 -19.54
N PHE A 523 37.25 5.60 -18.95
CA PHE A 523 38.07 4.55 -18.35
C PHE A 523 39.03 3.91 -19.36
N ASP A 524 40.30 3.74 -19.00
CA ASP A 524 41.33 3.20 -19.90
C ASP A 524 41.04 1.76 -20.34
N SER A 525 40.62 0.89 -19.42
CA SER A 525 40.31 -0.52 -19.74
C SER A 525 39.08 -0.66 -20.64
N PHE A 526 38.10 0.23 -20.49
CA PHE A 526 36.94 0.30 -21.37
C PHE A 526 37.35 0.80 -22.77
N SER A 527 38.14 1.88 -22.82
CA SER A 527 38.53 2.51 -24.09
C SER A 527 39.35 1.56 -24.96
N LYS A 528 40.35 0.87 -24.38
CA LYS A 528 41.13 -0.14 -25.11
C LYS A 528 40.25 -1.25 -25.69
N SER A 529 39.34 -1.80 -24.88
CA SER A 529 38.41 -2.81 -25.37
C SER A 529 37.43 -2.27 -26.41
N LEU A 530 37.05 -1.00 -26.33
CA LEU A 530 36.20 -0.37 -27.33
C LEU A 530 36.94 -0.25 -28.67
N ASP A 531 38.20 0.15 -28.64
CA ASP A 531 39.07 0.22 -29.82
C ASP A 531 39.13 -1.17 -30.51
N ASP A 532 39.32 -2.25 -29.73
CA ASP A 532 39.35 -3.63 -30.26
C ASP A 532 38.00 -4.15 -30.82
N ASN A 533 36.87 -3.58 -30.41
CA ASN A 533 35.53 -4.12 -30.72
C ASN A 533 34.69 -3.19 -31.61
N ILE A 534 35.15 -1.98 -31.94
CA ILE A 534 34.30 -0.97 -32.59
C ILE A 534 33.77 -1.43 -33.95
N GLU A 535 34.59 -2.09 -34.77
CA GLU A 535 34.18 -2.60 -36.09
C GLU A 535 33.06 -3.63 -35.96
N LEU A 536 33.24 -4.61 -35.06
CA LEU A 536 32.22 -5.61 -34.76
C LEU A 536 30.93 -4.99 -34.21
N ILE A 537 31.04 -3.91 -33.41
CA ILE A 537 29.86 -3.18 -32.92
C ILE A 537 29.13 -2.53 -34.10
N LEU A 538 29.85 -1.88 -35.01
CA LEU A 538 29.28 -1.22 -36.18
C LEU A 538 28.58 -2.20 -37.13
N ASP A 539 29.10 -3.42 -37.27
CA ASP A 539 28.49 -4.49 -38.06
C ASP A 539 27.18 -5.01 -37.46
N VAL A 540 27.07 -4.98 -36.13
CA VAL A 540 25.89 -5.48 -35.41
C VAL A 540 24.75 -4.46 -35.41
N ILE A 541 25.05 -3.15 -35.42
CA ILE A 541 24.06 -2.03 -35.37
C ILE A 541 22.84 -2.21 -36.29
N PRO A 542 22.97 -2.58 -37.59
CA PRO A 542 21.82 -2.76 -38.48
C PRO A 542 20.81 -3.78 -37.93
N ASN A 543 21.27 -4.80 -37.20
CA ASN A 543 20.50 -5.93 -36.72
C ASN A 543 20.03 -5.79 -35.26
N VAL A 544 20.33 -4.68 -34.58
CA VAL A 544 19.96 -4.48 -33.17
C VAL A 544 18.57 -3.86 -33.02
N GLY A 545 17.68 -4.56 -32.31
CA GLY A 545 16.45 -4.04 -31.73
C GLY A 545 15.21 -4.12 -32.64
N ASP A 546 14.04 -4.28 -32.01
CA ASP A 546 12.72 -4.32 -32.66
C ASP A 546 11.82 -3.18 -32.17
N GLY A 547 11.01 -2.63 -33.08
CA GLY A 547 10.00 -1.61 -32.76
C GLY A 547 10.54 -0.19 -32.47
N VAL A 548 9.83 0.56 -31.62
CA VAL A 548 10.01 2.01 -31.40
C VAL A 548 11.39 2.38 -30.83
N LYS A 549 12.04 1.49 -30.08
CA LYS A 549 13.34 1.74 -29.43
C LYS A 549 14.56 1.44 -30.31
N ARG A 550 14.36 0.82 -31.49
CA ARG A 550 15.44 0.44 -32.41
C ARG A 550 16.34 1.61 -32.78
N LYS A 551 15.74 2.72 -33.26
CA LYS A 551 16.47 3.91 -33.68
C LYS A 551 17.30 4.53 -32.56
N GLN A 552 16.77 4.53 -31.33
CA GLN A 552 17.48 5.06 -30.17
C GLN A 552 18.71 4.20 -29.82
N MET A 553 18.56 2.87 -29.81
CA MET A 553 19.67 1.95 -29.54
C MET A 553 20.78 2.08 -30.59
N GLN A 554 20.40 2.10 -31.87
CA GLN A 554 21.35 2.24 -32.97
C GLN A 554 22.16 3.54 -32.87
N ARG A 555 21.51 4.67 -32.56
CA ARG A 555 22.20 5.95 -32.34
C ARG A 555 23.13 5.92 -31.13
N GLN A 556 22.71 5.31 -30.02
CA GLN A 556 23.54 5.19 -28.83
C GLN A 556 24.79 4.34 -29.08
N MET A 557 24.66 3.23 -29.82
CA MET A 557 25.79 2.41 -30.23
C MET A 557 26.72 3.16 -31.18
N ALA A 558 26.18 3.85 -32.19
CA ALA A 558 26.97 4.67 -33.11
C ALA A 558 27.72 5.81 -32.37
N THR A 559 27.17 6.34 -31.28
CA THR A 559 27.83 7.40 -30.48
C THR A 559 29.12 6.91 -29.82
N LEU A 560 29.30 5.59 -29.62
CA LEU A 560 30.55 5.03 -29.09
C LEU A 560 31.73 5.29 -30.02
N LEU A 561 31.50 5.45 -31.33
CA LEU A 561 32.52 5.77 -32.32
C LEU A 561 33.25 7.09 -32.01
N HIS A 562 32.57 8.04 -31.36
CA HIS A 562 33.19 9.28 -30.88
C HIS A 562 34.23 9.04 -29.77
N ARG A 563 34.13 7.92 -29.04
CA ARG A 563 34.91 7.61 -27.84
C ARG A 563 36.12 6.70 -28.10
N VAL A 564 36.22 6.12 -29.28
CA VAL A 564 37.42 5.38 -29.75
C VAL A 564 38.64 6.30 -29.67
N ARG A 565 39.78 5.83 -29.17
CA ARG A 565 40.97 6.69 -29.00
C ARG A 565 41.79 6.81 -30.27
N GLU A 566 42.04 5.68 -30.91
CA GLU A 566 42.91 5.59 -32.09
C GLU A 566 42.07 5.23 -33.31
N TRP A 567 42.15 6.06 -34.36
CA TRP A 567 41.62 5.73 -35.68
C TRP A 567 42.81 5.41 -36.55
N ASP A 568 42.98 4.14 -36.91
CA ASP A 568 43.93 3.75 -37.92
C ASP A 568 43.36 4.02 -39.33
N ASP A 569 44.25 4.03 -40.32
CA ASP A 569 43.87 4.35 -41.70
C ASP A 569 42.92 3.28 -42.28
N GLU A 570 42.97 2.04 -41.78
CA GLU A 570 42.08 0.94 -42.19
C GLU A 570 40.64 1.18 -41.73
N LEU A 571 40.42 1.55 -40.45
CA LEU A 571 39.11 1.90 -39.92
C LEU A 571 38.52 3.14 -40.63
N VAL A 572 39.35 4.14 -40.93
CA VAL A 572 38.88 5.35 -41.64
C VAL A 572 38.36 5.01 -43.03
N GLU A 573 39.10 4.19 -43.78
CA GLU A 573 38.74 3.82 -45.15
C GLU A 573 37.51 2.90 -45.19
N SER A 574 37.41 1.96 -44.24
CA SER A 574 36.24 1.08 -44.11
C SER A 574 34.98 1.89 -43.76
N LEU A 575 35.09 2.87 -42.87
CA LEU A 575 33.99 3.78 -42.53
C LEU A 575 33.55 4.64 -43.71
N ARG A 576 34.49 5.22 -44.49
CA ARG A 576 34.17 6.00 -45.69
C ARG A 576 33.43 5.15 -46.72
N THR A 577 33.95 3.96 -47.00
CA THR A 577 33.34 3.01 -47.92
C THR A 577 31.93 2.62 -47.47
N ALA A 578 31.72 2.38 -46.17
CA ALA A 578 30.42 2.02 -45.62
C ALA A 578 29.43 3.20 -45.63
N VAL A 579 29.90 4.43 -45.44
CA VAL A 579 29.10 5.66 -45.57
C VAL A 579 28.65 5.88 -47.01
N ASP A 580 29.57 5.77 -47.98
CA ASP A 580 29.27 5.96 -49.41
C ASP A 580 28.26 4.92 -49.91
N ASN A 581 28.36 3.68 -49.42
CA ASN A 581 27.43 2.60 -49.75
C ASN A 581 26.13 2.61 -48.93
N ARG A 582 25.91 3.61 -48.06
CA ARG A 582 24.75 3.70 -47.15
C ARG A 582 24.45 2.42 -46.37
N TYR A 583 25.49 1.76 -45.86
CA TYR A 583 25.39 0.44 -45.23
C TYR A 583 24.38 0.38 -44.05
N TRP A 584 24.25 1.46 -43.27
CA TRP A 584 23.35 1.53 -42.12
C TRP A 584 21.96 2.14 -42.41
N GLY A 585 21.68 2.48 -43.67
CA GLY A 585 20.49 3.19 -44.12
C GLY A 585 20.54 4.71 -43.87
N ASP A 586 19.71 5.46 -44.60
CA ASP A 586 19.80 6.92 -44.75
C ASP A 586 20.01 7.70 -43.43
N GLN A 587 19.09 7.54 -42.47
CA GLN A 587 19.10 8.36 -41.24
C GLN A 587 20.27 8.07 -40.29
N LEU A 588 20.84 6.86 -40.34
CA LEU A 588 21.92 6.45 -39.44
C LEU A 588 23.27 6.64 -40.08
N THR A 589 23.37 6.42 -41.41
CA THR A 589 24.55 6.77 -42.20
C THR A 589 24.85 8.26 -42.10
N ASP A 590 23.85 9.15 -42.22
CA ASP A 590 24.06 10.60 -42.07
C ASP A 590 24.66 10.95 -40.69
N TYR A 591 24.14 10.33 -39.63
CA TYR A 591 24.65 10.53 -38.26
C TYR A 591 26.09 10.02 -38.08
N ILE A 592 26.43 8.87 -38.68
CA ILE A 592 27.80 8.33 -38.62
C ILE A 592 28.75 9.19 -39.46
N ALA A 593 28.31 9.66 -40.64
CA ALA A 593 29.07 10.57 -41.50
C ALA A 593 29.42 11.88 -40.79
N ASP A 594 28.50 12.44 -40.01
CA ASP A 594 28.77 13.61 -39.15
C ASP A 594 29.85 13.31 -38.11
N ILE A 595 29.81 12.13 -37.47
CA ILE A 595 30.83 11.71 -36.49
C ILE A 595 32.22 11.58 -37.17
N VAL A 596 32.28 10.92 -38.33
CA VAL A 596 33.51 10.76 -39.12
C VAL A 596 34.08 12.11 -39.52
N SER A 597 33.24 13.03 -40.00
CA SER A 597 33.64 14.39 -40.39
C SER A 597 34.16 15.21 -39.21
N MET A 598 33.47 15.18 -38.06
CA MET A 598 33.89 15.88 -36.85
C MET A 598 35.23 15.35 -36.31
N LYS A 599 35.46 14.03 -36.37
CA LYS A 599 36.66 13.43 -35.78
C LYS A 599 37.86 13.52 -36.70
N SER A 600 37.70 13.31 -38.01
CA SER A 600 38.74 13.55 -39.01
C SER A 600 39.24 15.00 -39.00
N ALA A 601 38.35 15.97 -38.78
CA ALA A 601 38.71 17.37 -38.61
C ALA A 601 39.61 17.65 -37.39
N ARG A 602 39.45 16.88 -36.31
CA ARG A 602 40.29 16.96 -35.10
C ARG A 602 41.60 16.18 -35.24
N TYR A 603 41.59 15.04 -35.94
CA TYR A 603 42.74 14.15 -36.07
C TYR A 603 43.75 14.64 -37.14
N TYR A 604 43.24 15.11 -38.28
CA TYR A 604 44.06 15.65 -39.36
C TYR A 604 44.26 17.17 -39.30
N GLY A 605 43.76 17.83 -38.25
CA GLY A 605 43.89 19.27 -38.03
C GLY A 605 43.68 20.06 -39.32
N TYR A 606 42.43 20.29 -39.73
CA TYR A 606 42.18 20.97 -41.00
C TYR A 606 42.88 22.33 -41.08
N SER A 607 43.99 22.34 -41.82
CA SER A 607 44.13 23.17 -42.99
C SER A 607 43.03 22.81 -44.00
N CYS A 608 41.86 23.42 -43.85
CA CYS A 608 40.93 23.71 -44.95
C CYS A 608 40.46 25.13 -44.69
N ILE A 609 41.21 26.15 -45.13
CA ILE A 609 41.01 26.81 -46.42
C ILE A 609 39.60 26.55 -46.97
N VAL A 610 38.74 27.54 -46.70
CA VAL A 610 37.65 27.94 -47.59
C VAL A 610 38.18 27.98 -49.02
N THR A 611 37.69 27.12 -49.89
CA THR A 611 37.61 27.44 -51.31
C THR A 611 36.19 27.20 -51.78
N ASN A 612 35.61 28.29 -52.26
CA ASN A 612 34.32 28.38 -52.93
C ASN A 612 34.26 27.44 -54.15
N GLY A 613 33.05 26.96 -54.43
CA GLY A 613 32.66 26.28 -55.66
C GLY A 613 31.21 25.86 -55.59
#